data_AF-A0A846PDW0-F1
#
_entry.id   AF-A0A846PDW0-F1
#
_cell.length_a   1.000
_cell.length_b   1.000
_cell.length_c   1.000
_cell.angle_alpha   90.00
_cell.angle_beta   90.00
_cell.angle_gamma   90.00
#
_symmetry.space_group_name_H-M   'P 1'
#
loop_
_entity.id
_entity.type
_entity.pdbx_description
1 polymer ?
#
loop_
_entity_poly.entity_id
_entity_poly.type
_entity_poly.pdbx_seq_one_letter_code
_entity_poly.pdbx_strand_id
1 'polypeptide(L)'
;MANLENRFGEIPIPLVNYIHLIRYRRTPYYDIVKHVLKDMEMHYKAADRGSGTIYTINPRMLQEEIEKKVESEKLTTVNICRTILALLYGSELQREDDFYVTTTSRGRRNYHIKVNNRTLNSLNRFV
;
A
#
# COMPACT_ATOMS: atom_id res chain seq x y z
N MET A 1 -21.40 9.37 4.91
CA MET A 1 -20.73 8.89 3.67
C MET A 1 -20.21 10.01 2.76
N ALA A 2 -20.34 11.30 3.13
CA ALA A 2 -19.80 12.42 2.33
C ALA A 2 -18.51 12.96 2.96
N ASN A 3 -17.34 12.57 2.44
CA ASN A 3 -16.08 13.32 2.59
C ASN A 3 -14.88 12.69 1.86
N LEU A 4 -15.05 11.51 1.24
CA LEU A 4 -13.98 10.85 0.48
C LEU A 4 -13.93 11.31 -0.98
N GLU A 5 -15.06 11.74 -1.55
CA GLU A 5 -15.14 12.16 -2.97
C GLU A 5 -14.25 13.37 -3.30
N ASN A 6 -14.09 14.31 -2.35
CA ASN A 6 -13.33 15.54 -2.57
C ASN A 6 -11.80 15.32 -2.61
N ARG A 7 -11.29 14.18 -2.11
CA ARG A 7 -9.84 13.86 -2.13
C ARG A 7 -9.37 13.16 -3.40
N PHE A 8 -10.28 12.62 -4.21
CA PHE A 8 -9.90 11.95 -5.46
C PHE A 8 -9.47 12.92 -6.57
N GLY A 9 -9.81 14.21 -6.46
CA GLY A 9 -9.41 15.24 -7.43
C GLY A 9 -7.89 15.46 -7.53
N GLU A 10 -7.15 15.13 -6.47
CA GLU A 10 -5.67 15.24 -6.42
C GLU A 10 -4.96 13.93 -6.76
N ILE A 11 -5.71 12.83 -6.85
CA ILE A 11 -5.16 11.50 -7.12
C ILE A 11 -5.19 11.28 -8.63
N PRO A 12 -4.06 10.91 -9.28
CA PRO A 12 -4.05 10.59 -10.69
C PRO A 12 -5.15 9.57 -11.03
N ILE A 13 -5.97 9.85 -12.05
CA ILE A 13 -7.11 9.02 -12.50
C ILE A 13 -6.77 7.51 -12.51
N PRO A 14 -5.58 7.08 -12.99
CA PRO A 14 -5.24 5.66 -12.99
C PRO A 14 -5.29 5.00 -11.61
N LEU A 15 -5.03 5.72 -10.50
CA LEU A 15 -5.05 5.16 -9.14
C LEU A 15 -6.46 5.04 -8.56
N VAL A 16 -7.41 5.89 -8.99
CA VAL A 16 -8.82 5.81 -8.55
C VAL A 16 -9.42 4.45 -8.88
N ASN A 17 -9.12 3.93 -10.08
CA ASN A 17 -9.52 2.58 -10.48
C ASN A 17 -8.98 1.50 -9.54
N TYR A 18 -7.72 1.61 -9.10
CA TYR A 18 -7.12 0.63 -8.19
C TYR A 18 -7.72 0.74 -6.78
N ILE A 19 -8.08 1.95 -6.32
CA ILE A 19 -8.82 2.13 -5.06
C ILE A 19 -10.15 1.36 -5.12
N HIS A 20 -10.89 1.46 -6.22
CA HIS A 20 -12.11 0.68 -6.41
C HIS A 20 -11.85 -0.83 -6.43
N LEU A 21 -10.82 -1.29 -7.16
CA LEU A 21 -10.46 -2.71 -7.21
C LEU A 21 -10.16 -3.27 -5.81
N ILE A 22 -9.45 -2.52 -4.97
CA ILE A 22 -9.17 -2.90 -3.58
C ILE A 22 -10.48 -2.95 -2.77
N ARG A 23 -11.29 -1.88 -2.80
CA ARG A 23 -12.54 -1.77 -2.01
C ARG A 23 -13.57 -2.83 -2.38
N TYR A 24 -13.66 -3.19 -3.65
CA TYR A 24 -14.53 -4.27 -4.14
C TYR A 24 -13.88 -5.66 -4.02
N ARG A 25 -12.79 -5.78 -3.26
CA ARG A 25 -12.12 -7.04 -2.94
C ARG A 25 -11.71 -7.85 -4.18
N ARG A 26 -11.29 -7.18 -5.25
CA ARG A 26 -10.86 -7.83 -6.50
C ARG A 26 -9.45 -8.38 -6.37
N THR A 27 -9.28 -9.67 -6.67
CA THR A 27 -7.97 -10.31 -6.81
C THR A 27 -7.24 -9.80 -8.06
N PRO A 28 -5.90 -9.60 -8.01
CA PRO A 28 -5.01 -9.80 -6.86
C PRO A 28 -4.86 -8.55 -5.97
N TYR A 29 -5.52 -7.43 -6.32
CA TYR A 29 -5.32 -6.13 -5.69
C TYR A 29 -5.63 -6.12 -4.19
N TYR A 30 -6.75 -6.74 -3.81
CA TYR A 30 -7.12 -6.88 -2.41
C TYR A 30 -6.18 -7.82 -1.64
N ASP A 31 -5.74 -8.90 -2.27
CA ASP A 31 -4.81 -9.86 -1.68
C ASP A 31 -3.45 -9.22 -1.39
N ILE A 32 -2.97 -8.36 -2.30
CA ILE A 32 -1.78 -7.53 -2.11
C ILE A 32 -1.92 -6.65 -0.87
N VAL A 33 -3.01 -5.88 -0.77
CA VAL A 33 -3.23 -4.98 0.37
C VAL A 33 -3.31 -5.78 1.68
N LYS A 34 -4.08 -6.87 1.70
CA LYS A 34 -4.22 -7.72 2.89
C LYS A 34 -2.88 -8.30 3.35
N HIS A 35 -2.04 -8.76 2.43
CA HIS A 35 -0.70 -9.27 2.76
C HIS A 35 0.18 -8.16 3.33
N VAL A 36 0.24 -6.99 2.67
CA VAL A 36 1.04 -5.84 3.12
C VAL A 36 0.63 -5.38 4.51
N LEU A 37 -0.67 -5.23 4.80
CA LEU A 37 -1.12 -4.74 6.11
C LEU A 37 -0.82 -5.72 7.23
N LYS A 38 -1.00 -7.03 6.97
CA LYS A 38 -0.64 -8.06 7.95
C LYS A 38 0.85 -8.03 8.26
N ASP A 39 1.69 -7.96 7.23
CA ASP A 39 3.14 -7.95 7.41
C ASP A 39 3.62 -6.67 8.10
N MET A 40 3.07 -5.51 7.72
CA MET A 40 3.33 -4.22 8.38
C MET A 40 2.94 -4.24 9.87
N GLU A 41 1.80 -4.82 10.23
CA GLU A 41 1.36 -4.94 11.62
C GLU A 41 2.30 -5.84 12.43
N MET A 42 2.74 -6.97 11.86
CA MET A 42 3.72 -7.85 12.51
C MET A 42 5.06 -7.13 12.72
N HIS A 43 5.54 -6.39 11.70
CA HIS A 43 6.77 -5.61 11.78
C HIS A 43 6.70 -4.56 12.89
N TYR A 44 5.58 -3.84 13.00
CA TYR A 44 5.38 -2.84 14.05
C TYR A 44 5.32 -3.45 15.45
N LYS A 45 4.67 -4.62 15.61
CA LYS A 45 4.66 -5.37 16.88
C LYS A 45 6.05 -5.86 17.26
N ALA A 46 6.85 -6.33 16.30
CA ALA A 46 8.21 -6.82 16.54
C ALA A 46 9.18 -5.69 16.94
N ALA A 47 8.94 -4.46 16.45
CA ALA A 47 9.70 -3.28 16.82
C ALA A 47 9.26 -2.63 18.15
N ASP A 48 8.58 -3.38 19.02
CA ASP A 48 7.98 -2.93 20.29
C ASP A 48 7.14 -1.65 20.15
N ARG A 49 6.50 -1.47 18.98
CA ARG A 49 5.68 -0.28 18.66
C ARG A 49 6.42 1.05 18.83
N GLY A 50 7.74 1.04 18.65
CA GLY A 50 8.59 2.21 18.81
C GLY A 50 8.18 3.37 17.90
N SER A 51 8.34 4.61 18.38
CA SER A 51 8.14 5.79 17.55
C SER A 51 9.17 5.83 16.42
N GLY A 52 8.72 5.91 15.18
CA GLY A 52 9.61 6.05 14.01
C GLY A 52 9.96 4.75 13.29
N THR A 53 9.28 3.63 13.59
CA THR A 53 9.42 2.40 12.80
C THR A 53 9.10 2.67 11.32
N ILE A 54 10.05 2.39 10.43
CA ILE A 54 9.86 2.51 8.98
C ILE A 54 9.67 1.11 8.39
N TYR A 55 8.51 0.87 7.79
CA TYR A 55 8.24 -0.32 7.00
C TYR A 55 8.49 -0.03 5.52
N THR A 56 9.23 -0.91 4.84
CA THR A 56 9.60 -0.73 3.44
C THR A 56 8.97 -1.82 2.56
N ILE A 57 8.24 -1.40 1.54
CA ILE A 57 7.67 -2.29 0.52
C ILE A 57 8.56 -2.25 -0.72
N ASN A 58 9.15 -3.40 -1.05
CA ASN A 58 9.81 -3.64 -2.33
C ASN A 58 8.84 -4.39 -3.26
N PRO A 59 8.35 -3.78 -4.36
CA PRO A 59 7.35 -4.39 -5.23
C PRO A 59 7.76 -5.72 -5.85
N ARG A 60 9.06 -5.95 -6.08
CA ARG A 60 9.54 -7.21 -6.66
C ARG A 60 9.49 -8.33 -5.62
N MET A 61 9.99 -8.07 -4.41
CA MET A 61 9.89 -9.04 -3.32
C MET A 61 8.43 -9.35 -2.98
N LEU A 62 7.60 -8.32 -2.92
CA LEU A 62 6.17 -8.48 -2.68
C LEU A 62 5.48 -9.32 -3.77
N GLN A 63 5.87 -9.17 -5.02
CA GLN A 63 5.39 -10.01 -6.12
C GLN A 63 5.73 -11.48 -5.86
N GLU A 64 7.01 -11.77 -5.63
CA GLU A 64 7.52 -13.13 -5.37
C GLU A 64 6.86 -13.78 -4.13
N GLU A 65 6.50 -12.99 -3.13
CA GLU A 65 5.78 -13.46 -1.93
C GLU A 65 4.30 -13.79 -2.19
N ILE A 66 3.62 -13.00 -3.03
CA ILE A 66 2.19 -13.17 -3.31
C ILE A 66 1.96 -14.23 -4.38
N GLU A 67 2.85 -14.37 -5.37
CA GLU A 67 2.77 -15.41 -6.41
C GLU A 67 2.70 -16.82 -5.80
N LYS A 68 3.30 -17.02 -4.62
CA LYS A 68 3.22 -18.29 -3.85
C LYS A 68 1.83 -18.58 -3.28
N LYS A 69 0.92 -17.60 -3.25
CA LYS A 69 -0.38 -17.65 -2.58
C LYS A 69 -1.54 -17.40 -3.53
N VAL A 70 -1.32 -16.59 -4.57
CA VAL A 70 -2.34 -16.13 -5.52
C VAL A 70 -1.76 -16.22 -6.92
N GLU A 71 -2.32 -17.11 -7.72
CA GLU A 71 -1.99 -17.22 -9.14
C GLU A 71 -2.86 -16.24 -9.93
N SER A 72 -2.24 -15.24 -10.57
CA SER A 72 -2.95 -14.27 -11.40
C SER A 72 -2.01 -13.60 -12.40
N GLU A 73 -2.39 -13.58 -13.68
CA GLU A 73 -1.70 -12.81 -14.73
C GLU A 73 -1.68 -11.29 -14.44
N LYS A 74 -2.57 -10.80 -13.57
CA LYS A 74 -2.62 -9.40 -13.16
C LYS A 74 -1.63 -9.08 -12.04
N LEU A 75 -0.94 -10.07 -11.47
CA LEU A 75 0.07 -9.89 -10.43
C LEU A 75 1.42 -9.47 -11.04
N THR A 76 1.42 -8.30 -11.68
CA THR A 76 2.64 -7.71 -12.26
C THR A 76 3.23 -6.67 -11.32
N THR A 77 4.55 -6.43 -11.39
CA THR A 77 5.21 -5.38 -10.59
C THR A 77 4.55 -4.00 -10.79
N VAL A 78 4.08 -3.70 -12.01
CA VAL A 78 3.37 -2.46 -12.34
C VAL A 78 2.04 -2.36 -11.59
N ASN A 79 1.24 -3.43 -11.60
CA ASN A 79 -0.03 -3.45 -10.88
C ASN A 79 0.18 -3.42 -9.37
N ILE A 80 1.22 -4.07 -8.85
CA ILE A 80 1.60 -3.99 -7.44
C ILE A 80 1.95 -2.54 -7.07
N CYS A 81 2.79 -1.87 -7.87
CA CYS A 81 3.12 -0.46 -7.63
C CYS A 81 1.89 0.44 -7.61
N ARG A 82 0.97 0.27 -8.57
CA ARG A 82 -0.29 1.03 -8.61
C ARG A 82 -1.21 0.69 -7.43
N THR A 83 -1.23 -0.55 -6.98
CA THR A 83 -2.00 -1.00 -5.81
C THR A 83 -1.47 -0.37 -4.53
N ILE A 84 -0.14 -0.38 -4.33
CA ILE A 84 0.50 0.27 -3.19
C ILE A 84 0.21 1.78 -3.21
N LEU A 85 0.39 2.44 -4.36
CA LEU A 85 0.09 3.87 -4.49
C LEU A 85 -1.39 4.17 -4.24
N ALA A 86 -2.31 3.34 -4.74
CA ALA A 86 -3.74 3.48 -4.48
C ALA A 86 -4.08 3.32 -3.00
N LEU A 87 -3.46 2.37 -2.30
CA LEU A 87 -3.58 2.23 -0.85
C LEU A 87 -3.09 3.49 -0.12
N LEU A 88 -1.89 3.97 -0.44
CA LEU A 88 -1.27 5.12 0.23
C LEU A 88 -2.06 6.41 -0.03
N TYR A 89 -2.29 6.77 -1.29
CA TYR A 89 -3.01 8.00 -1.64
C TYR A 89 -4.52 7.93 -1.32
N GLY A 90 -5.11 6.73 -1.34
CA GLY A 90 -6.51 6.54 -0.96
C GLY A 90 -6.74 6.56 0.56
N SER A 91 -5.68 6.51 1.36
CA SER A 91 -5.73 6.62 2.83
C SER A 91 -5.59 8.07 3.29
N GLU A 92 -5.63 8.33 4.60
CA GLU A 92 -5.41 9.66 5.20
C GLU A 92 -3.92 9.98 5.44
N LEU A 93 -3.02 9.16 4.89
CA LEU A 93 -1.59 9.38 4.99
C LEU A 93 -1.15 10.57 4.13
N GLN A 94 -0.22 11.35 4.66
CA GLN A 94 0.43 12.46 3.97
C GLN A 94 1.79 12.03 3.42
N ARG A 95 2.08 12.43 2.18
CA ARG A 95 3.39 12.18 1.57
C ARG A 95 4.46 13.02 2.28
N GLU A 96 5.66 12.48 2.37
CA GLU A 96 6.84 12.99 3.09
C GLU A 96 6.71 12.98 4.63
N ASP A 97 5.50 13.10 5.19
CA ASP A 97 5.26 13.00 6.64
C ASP A 97 5.01 11.56 7.12
N ASP A 98 4.10 10.85 6.44
CA ASP A 98 3.69 9.49 6.79
C ASP A 98 4.31 8.43 5.87
N PHE A 99 4.60 8.79 4.62
CA PHE A 99 5.28 7.90 3.68
C PHE A 99 6.08 8.66 2.63
N TYR A 100 7.12 8.03 2.09
CA TYR A 100 7.88 8.54 0.96
C TYR A 100 8.25 7.42 -0.01
N VAL A 101 8.62 7.81 -1.24
CA VAL A 101 8.94 6.87 -2.32
C VAL A 101 10.36 7.13 -2.80
N THR A 102 11.21 6.10 -2.76
CA THR A 102 12.55 6.17 -3.34
C THR A 102 12.57 5.47 -4.69
N THR A 103 13.46 5.91 -5.58
CA THR A 103 13.70 5.26 -6.87
C THR A 103 15.19 4.95 -6.98
N THR A 104 15.53 3.69 -7.25
CA THR A 104 16.92 3.27 -7.48
C THR A 104 17.44 3.79 -8.82
N SER A 105 18.76 3.77 -9.04
CA SER A 105 19.39 4.16 -10.31
C SER A 105 18.86 3.40 -11.53
N ARG A 106 18.31 2.19 -11.33
CA ARG A 106 17.68 1.36 -12.36
C ARG A 106 16.16 1.59 -12.50
N GLY A 107 15.63 2.67 -11.91
CA GLY A 107 14.22 3.04 -12.01
C GLY A 107 13.27 2.23 -11.12
N ARG A 108 13.78 1.37 -10.21
CA ARG A 108 12.92 0.56 -9.32
C ARG A 108 12.47 1.38 -8.12
N ARG A 109 11.17 1.35 -7.81
CA ARG A 109 10.59 2.08 -6.68
C ARG A 109 10.58 1.24 -5.41
N ASN A 110 10.80 1.89 -4.27
CA ASN A 110 10.47 1.35 -2.95
C ASN A 110 9.56 2.35 -2.22
N TYR A 111 8.64 1.83 -1.42
CA TYR A 111 7.69 2.64 -0.66
C TYR A 111 8.02 2.50 0.82
N HIS A 112 8.22 3.62 1.50
CA HIS A 112 8.60 3.64 2.90
C HIS A 112 7.47 4.29 3.69
N ILE A 113 6.95 3.58 4.69
CA ILE A 113 5.81 4.01 5.49
C ILE A 113 6.28 4.12 6.94
N LYS A 114 6.03 5.27 7.57
CA LYS A 114 6.21 5.46 9.00
C LYS A 114 5.05 4.81 9.73
N VAL A 115 5.31 3.68 10.38
CA VAL A 115 4.28 2.87 11.02
C VAL A 115 4.07 3.33 12.46
N ASN A 116 2.81 3.59 12.77
CA ASN A 116 2.30 3.83 14.11
C ASN A 116 0.80 3.50 14.12
N ASN A 117 0.14 3.62 15.27
CA ASN A 117 -1.30 3.31 15.39
C ASN A 117 -2.18 4.13 14.43
N ARG A 118 -1.88 5.43 14.21
CA ARG A 118 -2.63 6.27 13.27
C ARG A 118 -2.49 5.73 11.84
N THR A 119 -1.26 5.42 11.43
CA THR A 119 -0.98 4.90 10.08
C THR A 119 -1.70 3.58 9.82
N LEU A 120 -1.57 2.62 10.74
CA LEU A 120 -2.23 1.31 10.63
C LEU A 120 -3.76 1.45 10.60
N ASN A 121 -4.33 2.27 11.49
CA ASN A 121 -5.78 2.50 11.53
C ASN A 121 -6.30 3.14 10.23
N SER A 122 -5.53 4.05 9.63
CA SER A 122 -5.91 4.67 8.35
C SER A 122 -5.91 3.67 7.21
N LEU A 123 -4.87 2.84 7.13
CA LEU A 123 -4.69 1.84 6.07
C LEU A 123 -5.68 0.67 6.20
N ASN A 124 -5.97 0.22 7.42
CA ASN A 124 -6.90 -0.89 7.68
C ASN A 124 -8.33 -0.63 7.23
N ARG A 125 -8.73 0.61 6.95
CA ARG A 125 -10.06 0.93 6.40
C ARG A 125 -10.31 0.33 5.01
N PHE A 126 -9.27 -0.20 4.36
CA PHE A 126 -9.36 -0.85 3.05
C PHE A 126 -9.71 -2.35 3.12
N VAL A 127 -9.72 -2.96 4.32
CA VAL A 127 -9.89 -4.41 4.51
C VAL A 127 -11.08 -4.72 5.41
#